data_AF-G5CZC3-F1
#
_entry.id   AF-G5CZC3-F1
#
_cell.length_a   1.000
_cell.length_b   1.000
_cell.length_c   1.000
_cell.angle_alpha   90.00
_cell.angle_beta   90.00
_cell.angle_gamma   90.00
#
_symmetry.space_group_name_H-M   'P 1'
#
loop_
_entity.id
_entity.type
_entity.pdbx_description
1 polymer ?
#
loop_
_entity_poly.entity_id
_entity_poly.type
_entity_poly.pdbx_seq_one_letter_code
_entity_poly.pdbx_strand_id
1 'polypeptide(L)'
;MKLLDFIEQIENKYGRNQEEDTNDYELRFLYKSNYIENDIYTIHLKNSGNENRLGWLIPSNALISKEHKCNNNLHFEFYAKITAALLQSANTDTIEDNVHCLVIKKERLKNLNISSVEQLVASFRKYGYQWSHDNNNIYTNSLLTSPRSNETEPDKLIVFKSVHIESMDDKYLFKLFYEYMPKQEDLYARFLLLYQCIELLIESEFVESVNKMIRNKNS
;
A
#
# COMPACT_ATOMS: atom_id res chain seq x y z
N MET A 1 6.83 -19.31 -2.12
CA MET A 1 6.57 -20.48 -1.22
C MET A 1 5.09 -20.90 -1.21
N LYS A 2 4.75 -22.16 -0.86
CA LYS A 2 3.34 -22.56 -0.64
C LYS A 2 2.74 -21.74 0.50
N LEU A 3 1.51 -21.24 0.32
CA LEU A 3 0.92 -20.31 1.29
C LEU A 3 0.68 -20.96 2.65
N LEU A 4 0.20 -22.21 2.68
CA LEU A 4 -0.05 -22.93 3.94
C LEU A 4 1.23 -23.10 4.76
N ASP A 5 2.32 -23.53 4.14
CA ASP A 5 3.62 -23.69 4.79
C ASP A 5 4.16 -22.34 5.32
N PHE A 6 3.87 -21.25 4.61
CA PHE A 6 4.24 -19.89 5.06
C PHE A 6 3.44 -19.46 6.29
N ILE A 7 2.12 -19.66 6.26
CA ILE A 7 1.23 -19.35 7.39
C ILE A 7 1.64 -20.16 8.61
N GLU A 8 1.90 -21.46 8.44
CA GLU A 8 2.32 -22.35 9.54
C GLU A 8 3.62 -21.87 10.18
N GLN A 9 4.60 -21.38 9.39
CA GLN A 9 5.83 -20.80 9.94
C GLN A 9 5.56 -19.55 10.79
N ILE A 10 4.65 -18.67 10.36
CA ILE A 10 4.27 -17.48 11.13
C ILE A 10 3.56 -17.90 12.43
N GLU A 11 2.61 -18.83 12.36
CA GLU A 11 1.87 -19.32 13.52
C GLU A 11 2.77 -20.06 14.52
N ASN A 12 3.73 -20.86 14.05
CA ASN A 12 4.71 -21.52 14.91
C ASN A 12 5.63 -20.50 15.61
N LYS A 13 5.89 -19.35 14.97
CA LYS A 13 6.76 -18.31 15.53
C LYS A 13 6.04 -17.42 16.54
N TYR A 14 4.86 -16.92 16.20
CA TYR A 14 4.17 -15.92 17.03
C TYR A 14 2.93 -16.46 17.74
N GLY A 15 2.40 -17.60 17.30
CA GLY A 15 1.10 -18.13 17.70
C GLY A 15 -0.02 -17.68 16.74
N ARG A 16 -1.22 -18.23 16.93
CA ARG A 16 -2.42 -17.85 16.17
C ARG A 16 -3.01 -16.54 16.68
N ASN A 17 -3.65 -15.79 15.80
CA ASN A 17 -4.56 -14.72 16.23
C ASN A 17 -5.80 -15.35 16.87
N GLN A 18 -6.06 -15.05 18.15
CA GLN A 18 -7.21 -15.55 18.90
C GLN A 18 -8.13 -14.44 19.42
N GLU A 19 -7.68 -13.18 19.34
CA GLU A 19 -8.30 -12.08 20.09
C GLU A 19 -9.05 -11.09 19.19
N GLU A 20 -8.58 -10.85 17.97
CA GLU A 20 -9.13 -9.80 17.10
C GLU A 20 -9.86 -10.37 15.88
N ASP A 21 -10.98 -9.73 15.52
CA ASP A 21 -11.70 -10.03 14.29
C ASP A 21 -10.88 -9.55 13.08
N THR A 22 -10.46 -10.50 12.24
CA THR A 22 -9.70 -10.20 11.03
C THR A 22 -10.49 -9.35 10.04
N ASN A 23 -11.83 -9.33 10.14
CA ASN A 23 -12.68 -8.50 9.30
C ASN A 23 -12.44 -7.00 9.52
N ASP A 24 -11.88 -6.59 10.65
CA ASP A 24 -11.53 -5.20 10.94
C ASP A 24 -10.26 -4.73 10.21
N TYR A 25 -9.55 -5.66 9.57
CA TYR A 25 -8.30 -5.40 8.88
C TYR A 25 -8.42 -5.65 7.37
N GLU A 26 -7.56 -4.99 6.62
CA GLU A 26 -7.41 -5.14 5.18
C GLU A 26 -5.96 -5.46 4.85
N LEU A 27 -5.76 -6.47 3.99
CA LEU A 27 -4.46 -6.88 3.46
C LEU A 27 -4.35 -6.45 1.99
N ARG A 28 -3.21 -5.82 1.65
CA ARG A 28 -2.80 -5.56 0.27
C ARG A 28 -1.35 -5.99 0.07
N PHE A 29 -1.04 -6.46 -1.13
CA PHE A 29 0.31 -6.84 -1.55
C PHE A 29 0.95 -5.71 -2.35
N LEU A 30 2.16 -5.32 -1.95
CA LEU A 30 2.94 -4.30 -2.62
C LEU A 30 4.29 -4.85 -3.05
N TYR A 31 4.73 -4.41 -4.22
CA TYR A 31 5.94 -4.84 -4.89
C TYR A 31 6.88 -3.66 -5.04
N LYS A 32 8.17 -3.97 -4.91
CA LYS A 32 9.27 -3.01 -5.01
C LYS A 32 10.48 -3.73 -5.57
N SER A 33 11.15 -3.13 -6.54
CA SER A 33 12.30 -3.73 -7.25
C SER A 33 13.47 -4.06 -6.33
N ASN A 34 13.80 -3.16 -5.39
CA ASN A 34 14.84 -3.35 -4.38
C ASN A 34 14.24 -3.86 -3.06
N TYR A 35 13.75 -5.10 -3.09
CA TYR A 35 13.23 -5.77 -1.91
C TYR A 35 14.27 -5.89 -0.79
N ILE A 36 13.91 -5.51 0.43
CA ILE A 36 14.78 -5.55 1.61
C ILE A 36 13.96 -6.08 2.79
N GLU A 37 14.49 -7.05 3.53
CA GLU A 37 13.77 -7.63 4.67
C GLU A 37 13.52 -6.62 5.81
N ASN A 38 14.46 -5.68 6.00
CA ASN A 38 14.34 -4.62 7.00
C ASN A 38 13.45 -3.44 6.58
N ASP A 39 12.79 -3.51 5.41
CA ASP A 39 11.80 -2.52 4.95
C ASP A 39 10.46 -2.66 5.71
N ILE A 40 10.54 -2.59 7.04
CA ILE A 40 9.42 -2.68 7.98
C ILE A 40 9.01 -1.27 8.39
N TYR A 41 7.77 -0.90 8.08
CA TYR A 41 7.29 0.46 8.28
C TYR A 41 5.95 0.51 9.02
N THR A 42 5.80 1.53 9.86
CA THR A 42 4.48 2.00 10.26
C THR A 42 3.97 3.00 9.23
N ILE A 43 2.72 2.82 8.79
CA ILE A 43 2.08 3.69 7.80
C ILE A 43 1.30 4.77 8.54
N HIS A 44 1.54 6.03 8.20
CA HIS A 44 0.85 7.16 8.82
C HIS A 44 0.26 8.08 7.76
N LEU A 45 -1.02 8.40 7.91
CA LEU A 45 -1.68 9.43 7.11
C LEU A 45 -1.35 10.80 7.69
N LYS A 46 -0.84 11.69 6.85
CA LYS A 46 -0.68 13.10 7.19
C LYS A 46 -1.88 13.90 6.68
N ASN A 47 -2.61 14.53 7.60
CA ASN A 47 -3.74 15.42 7.27
C ASN A 47 -3.70 16.66 8.17
N SER A 48 -3.65 17.85 7.57
CA SER A 48 -3.84 19.15 8.24
C SER A 48 -3.08 19.32 9.57
N GLY A 49 -1.82 18.88 9.62
CA GLY A 49 -0.94 18.98 10.78
C GLY A 49 -0.92 17.77 11.72
N ASN A 50 -1.86 16.83 11.59
CA ASN A 50 -1.91 15.59 12.37
C ASN A 50 -1.37 14.40 11.57
N GLU A 51 -0.72 13.48 12.28
CA GLU A 51 -0.20 12.23 11.71
C GLU A 51 -0.85 11.05 12.42
N ASN A 52 -1.68 10.29 11.70
CA ASN A 52 -2.46 9.19 12.23
C ASN A 52 -1.94 7.86 11.69
N ARG A 53 -1.57 6.93 12.58
CA ARG A 53 -1.10 5.60 12.18
C ARG A 53 -2.24 4.78 11.58
N LEU A 54 -2.12 4.37 10.32
CA LEU A 54 -3.08 3.52 9.64
C LEU A 54 -2.82 2.02 9.89
N GLY A 55 -1.55 1.61 9.85
CA GLY A 55 -1.20 0.20 9.81
C GLY A 55 0.30 -0.05 9.70
N TRP A 56 0.64 -1.20 9.12
CA TRP A 56 2.02 -1.65 8.90
C TRP A 56 2.24 -2.11 7.47
N LEU A 57 3.47 -1.94 7.00
CA LEU A 57 3.99 -2.55 5.79
C LEU A 57 5.15 -3.46 6.19
N ILE A 58 5.00 -4.75 5.91
CA ILE A 58 5.92 -5.79 6.39
C ILE A 58 6.39 -6.63 5.21
N PRO A 59 7.69 -6.77 4.95
CA PRO A 59 8.21 -7.69 3.95
C PRO A 59 7.85 -9.14 4.32
N SER A 60 7.43 -9.95 3.35
CA SER A 60 7.05 -11.35 3.58
C SER A 60 8.12 -12.16 4.32
N ASN A 61 9.40 -11.99 3.99
CA ASN A 61 10.50 -12.68 4.63
C ASN A 61 10.68 -12.27 6.10
N ALA A 62 10.38 -11.02 6.47
CA ALA A 62 10.44 -10.56 7.84
C ALA A 62 9.38 -11.25 8.73
N LEU A 63 8.27 -11.74 8.15
CA LEU A 63 7.26 -12.47 8.91
C LEU A 63 7.77 -13.82 9.42
N ILE A 64 8.75 -14.44 8.76
CA ILE A 64 9.28 -15.76 9.14
C ILE A 64 10.70 -15.70 9.69
N SER A 65 11.50 -14.72 9.28
CA SER A 65 12.89 -14.54 9.71
C SER A 65 13.00 -13.94 11.12
N LYS A 66 14.14 -14.13 11.79
CA LYS A 66 14.49 -13.49 13.09
C LYS A 66 15.54 -12.38 12.97
N GLU A 67 16.07 -12.14 11.77
CA GLU A 67 17.23 -11.27 11.54
C GLU A 67 16.83 -9.79 11.32
N HIS A 68 15.54 -9.51 11.26
CA HIS A 68 15.02 -8.17 11.04
C HIS A 68 14.98 -7.32 12.33
N LYS A 69 15.05 -6.01 12.16
CA LYS A 69 15.13 -5.01 13.24
C LYS A 69 13.97 -5.02 14.25
N CYS A 70 12.82 -5.58 13.88
CA CYS A 70 11.60 -5.61 14.69
C CYS A 70 11.30 -6.96 15.35
N ASN A 71 12.25 -7.92 15.41
CA ASN A 71 11.98 -9.28 15.89
C ASN A 71 11.41 -9.35 17.33
N ASN A 72 11.71 -8.38 18.19
CA ASN A 72 11.24 -8.32 19.57
C ASN A 72 10.17 -7.23 19.80
N ASN A 73 9.52 -6.75 18.73
CA ASN A 73 8.53 -5.70 18.82
C ASN A 73 7.12 -6.31 18.93
N LEU A 74 6.46 -6.15 20.08
CA LEU A 74 5.12 -6.72 20.35
C LEU A 74 4.07 -6.29 19.32
N HIS A 75 4.14 -5.05 18.80
CA HIS A 75 3.22 -4.61 17.77
C HIS A 75 3.52 -5.27 16.42
N PHE A 76 4.80 -5.52 16.09
CA PHE A 76 5.15 -6.29 14.91
C PHE A 76 4.59 -7.71 15.00
N GLU A 77 4.81 -8.39 16.14
CA GLU A 77 4.27 -9.74 16.38
C GLU A 77 2.75 -9.77 16.24
N PHE A 78 2.05 -8.79 16.81
CA PHE A 78 0.60 -8.64 16.65
C PHE A 78 0.19 -8.55 15.16
N TYR A 79 0.80 -7.65 14.40
CA TYR A 79 0.48 -7.49 12.98
C TYR A 79 0.93 -8.69 12.14
N ALA A 80 1.95 -9.44 12.54
CA ALA A 80 2.32 -10.70 11.90
C ALA A 80 1.22 -11.76 12.06
N LYS A 81 0.63 -11.89 13.25
CA LYS A 81 -0.52 -12.79 13.50
C LYS A 81 -1.74 -12.41 12.67
N ILE A 82 -2.06 -11.10 12.62
CA ILE A 82 -3.16 -10.60 11.79
C ILE A 82 -2.89 -10.89 10.30
N THR A 83 -1.65 -10.71 9.84
CA THR A 83 -1.26 -11.02 8.46
C THR A 83 -1.49 -12.50 8.14
N ALA A 84 -1.04 -13.42 8.99
CA ALA A 84 -1.26 -14.85 8.80
C ALA A 84 -2.75 -15.21 8.72
N ALA A 85 -3.57 -14.65 9.61
CA ALA A 85 -5.00 -14.91 9.63
C ALA A 85 -5.72 -14.33 8.39
N LEU A 86 -5.30 -13.15 7.89
CA LEU A 86 -5.80 -12.59 6.64
C LEU A 86 -5.38 -13.44 5.43
N LEU A 87 -4.16 -13.95 5.42
CA LEU A 87 -3.65 -14.84 4.37
C LEU A 87 -4.41 -16.16 4.30
N GLN A 88 -4.86 -16.73 5.42
CA GLN A 88 -5.72 -17.93 5.43
C GLN A 88 -7.02 -17.73 4.65
N SER A 89 -7.54 -16.50 4.65
CA SER A 89 -8.75 -16.13 3.91
C SER A 89 -8.47 -15.67 2.47
N ALA A 90 -7.21 -15.60 2.05
CA ALA A 90 -6.83 -15.15 0.72
C ALA A 90 -7.03 -16.28 -0.31
N ASN A 91 -7.59 -15.94 -1.47
CA ASN A 91 -7.75 -16.86 -2.61
C ASN A 91 -6.44 -17.01 -3.39
N THR A 92 -5.36 -17.45 -2.72
CA THR A 92 -4.04 -17.64 -3.35
C THR A 92 -3.35 -18.89 -2.81
N ASP A 93 -2.78 -19.73 -3.67
CA ASP A 93 -2.09 -20.96 -3.23
C ASP A 93 -0.62 -20.71 -2.84
N THR A 94 -0.04 -19.59 -3.29
CA THR A 94 1.36 -19.25 -3.08
C THR A 94 1.53 -17.80 -2.70
N ILE A 95 2.56 -17.53 -1.91
CA ILE A 95 3.08 -16.18 -1.68
C ILE A 95 4.46 -16.04 -2.31
N GLU A 96 4.71 -14.87 -2.89
CA GLU A 96 6.02 -14.51 -3.44
C GLU A 96 6.98 -14.08 -2.33
N ASP A 97 8.25 -14.43 -2.49
CA ASP A 97 9.27 -14.16 -1.48
C ASP A 97 9.70 -12.67 -1.47
N ASN A 98 9.29 -11.88 -2.48
CA ASN A 98 9.63 -10.46 -2.65
C ASN A 98 8.41 -9.51 -2.57
N VAL A 99 7.39 -9.88 -1.78
CA VAL A 99 6.19 -9.06 -1.57
C VAL A 99 6.22 -8.37 -0.20
N HIS A 100 5.64 -7.17 -0.13
CA HIS A 100 5.36 -6.48 1.13
C HIS A 100 3.86 -6.56 1.43
N CYS A 101 3.53 -7.03 2.64
CA CYS A 101 2.19 -7.11 3.18
C CYS A 101 1.82 -5.78 3.85
N LEU A 102 0.89 -5.03 3.27
CA LEU A 102 0.27 -3.87 3.90
C LEU A 102 -0.96 -4.33 4.67
N VAL A 103 -0.94 -4.15 5.99
CA VAL A 103 -2.05 -4.45 6.88
C VAL A 103 -2.54 -3.17 7.53
N ILE A 104 -3.79 -2.79 7.23
CA ILE A 104 -4.43 -1.57 7.73
C ILE A 104 -5.69 -1.92 8.51
N LYS A 105 -5.93 -1.19 9.61
CA LYS A 105 -7.20 -1.28 10.36
C LYS A 105 -8.26 -0.42 9.66
N LYS A 106 -9.34 -1.03 9.16
CA LYS A 106 -10.40 -0.37 8.37
C LYS A 106 -11.07 0.78 9.12
N GLU A 107 -11.26 0.63 10.42
CA GLU A 107 -11.80 1.68 11.29
C GLU A 107 -11.00 3.00 11.17
N ARG A 108 -9.67 2.90 11.10
CA ARG A 108 -8.81 4.08 10.99
C ARG A 108 -8.94 4.78 9.64
N LEU A 109 -9.17 4.03 8.56
CA LEU A 109 -9.47 4.62 7.25
C LEU A 109 -10.81 5.36 7.29
N LYS A 110 -11.85 4.73 7.86
CA LYS A 110 -13.18 5.33 8.01
C LYS A 110 -13.13 6.63 8.81
N ASN A 111 -12.44 6.65 9.95
CA ASN A 111 -12.29 7.82 10.80
C ASN A 111 -11.57 8.99 10.10
N LEU A 112 -10.81 8.72 9.04
CA LEU A 112 -10.06 9.70 8.26
C LEU A 112 -10.72 10.02 6.91
N ASN A 113 -11.99 9.62 6.72
CA ASN A 113 -12.75 9.79 5.48
C ASN A 113 -12.03 9.19 4.26
N ILE A 114 -11.35 8.06 4.44
CA ILE A 114 -10.76 7.27 3.37
C ILE A 114 -11.68 6.09 3.11
N SER A 115 -12.27 6.04 1.92
CA SER A 115 -13.23 5.00 1.54
C SER A 115 -12.55 3.69 1.17
N SER A 116 -11.32 3.77 0.68
CA SER A 116 -10.59 2.63 0.13
C SER A 116 -9.09 2.84 0.29
N VAL A 117 -8.32 1.77 0.53
CA VAL A 117 -6.85 1.83 0.59
C VAL A 117 -6.24 2.34 -0.72
N GLU A 118 -6.98 2.22 -1.83
CA GLU A 118 -6.62 2.65 -3.20
C GLU A 118 -6.39 4.16 -3.25
N GLN A 119 -7.03 4.92 -2.35
CA GLN A 119 -6.77 6.35 -2.15
C GLN A 119 -5.40 6.65 -1.52
N LEU A 120 -4.54 5.66 -1.29
CA LEU A 120 -3.17 5.84 -0.80
C LEU A 120 -2.11 5.45 -1.84
N VAL A 121 -2.52 4.86 -2.98
CA VAL A 121 -1.63 4.24 -3.96
C VAL A 121 -0.55 5.20 -4.49
N ALA A 122 -0.93 6.44 -4.79
CA ALA A 122 0.01 7.45 -5.29
C ALA A 122 1.12 7.78 -4.28
N SER A 123 0.78 7.76 -2.99
CA SER A 123 1.75 7.99 -1.92
C SER A 123 2.73 6.84 -1.77
N PHE A 124 2.29 5.60 -1.92
CA PHE A 124 3.17 4.42 -1.88
C PHE A 124 4.19 4.41 -3.02
N ARG A 125 3.79 4.88 -4.21
CA ARG A 125 4.68 4.99 -5.37
C ARG A 125 5.85 5.95 -5.18
N LYS A 126 5.68 7.01 -4.38
CA LYS A 126 6.79 7.88 -3.96
C LYS A 126 7.95 7.09 -3.35
N TYR A 127 7.64 5.98 -2.67
CA TYR A 127 8.62 5.12 -2.02
C TYR A 127 8.98 3.87 -2.85
N GLY A 128 8.52 3.81 -4.11
CA GLY A 128 8.78 2.68 -5.01
C GLY A 128 7.86 1.48 -4.84
N TYR A 129 6.81 1.60 -4.03
CA TYR A 129 5.84 0.53 -3.87
C TYR A 129 4.72 0.65 -4.90
N GLN A 130 4.39 -0.46 -5.54
CA GLN A 130 3.28 -0.58 -6.47
C GLN A 130 2.44 -1.80 -6.10
N TRP A 131 1.14 -1.75 -6.41
CA TRP A 131 0.24 -2.86 -6.19
C TRP A 131 0.21 -3.72 -7.45
N SER A 132 0.00 -5.03 -7.29
CA SER A 132 -0.31 -5.86 -8.45
C SER A 132 -1.70 -5.50 -8.94
N HIS A 133 -1.79 -5.08 -10.20
CA HIS A 133 -3.04 -5.00 -10.94
C HIS A 133 -2.92 -6.04 -12.06
N ASP A 134 -3.91 -6.92 -12.18
CA ASP A 134 -3.98 -8.01 -13.18
C ASP A 134 -2.87 -9.08 -13.11
N ASN A 135 -2.44 -9.48 -11.91
CA ASN A 135 -1.46 -10.56 -11.68
C ASN A 135 -0.09 -10.37 -12.37
N ASN A 136 0.17 -9.20 -12.94
CA ASN A 136 1.48 -8.85 -13.47
C ASN A 136 2.22 -8.01 -12.42
N ASN A 137 3.26 -8.59 -11.83
CA ASN A 137 4.13 -7.86 -10.91
C ASN A 137 4.95 -6.84 -11.71
N ILE A 138 4.46 -5.61 -11.73
CA ILE A 138 5.18 -4.51 -12.35
C ILE A 138 6.14 -3.96 -11.30
N TYR A 139 7.41 -4.33 -11.44
CA TYR A 139 8.51 -3.79 -10.63
C TYR A 139 8.88 -2.40 -11.16
N THR A 140 8.79 -1.39 -10.31
CA THR A 140 9.34 -0.06 -10.64
C THR A 140 10.73 0.09 -10.06
N ASN A 141 11.68 0.54 -10.89
CA ASN A 141 12.92 1.10 -10.39
C ASN A 141 12.61 2.48 -9.77
N SER A 142 12.42 2.49 -8.45
CA SER A 142 12.35 3.74 -7.70
C SER A 142 13.74 4.33 -7.57
N LEU A 143 13.86 5.61 -7.94
CA LEU A 143 15.06 6.41 -7.70
C LEU A 143 15.09 7.00 -6.28
N LEU A 144 13.98 6.89 -5.55
CA LEU A 144 13.86 7.41 -4.18
C LEU A 144 14.15 6.27 -3.19
N THR A 145 15.22 6.45 -2.42
CA THR A 145 15.56 5.58 -1.30
C THR A 145 14.53 5.74 -0.19
N SER A 146 14.00 4.63 0.30
CA SER A 146 13.21 4.65 1.53
C SER A 146 14.01 5.27 2.69
N PRO A 147 13.35 5.97 3.62
CA PRO A 147 14.00 6.36 4.87
C PRO A 147 14.52 5.11 5.58
N ARG A 148 15.78 5.14 6.01
CA ARG A 148 16.40 4.08 6.81
C ARG A 148 16.90 4.69 8.11
N SER A 149 16.31 4.29 9.24
CA SER A 149 16.93 4.47 10.54
C SER A 149 17.75 3.23 10.91
N ASN A 150 18.83 3.42 11.66
CA ASN A 150 19.68 2.34 12.18
C ASN A 150 19.13 1.73 13.49
N GLU A 151 17.83 1.89 13.76
CA GLU A 151 17.24 1.59 15.06
C GLU A 151 16.37 0.32 15.04
N THR A 152 16.12 -0.23 16.24
CA THR A 152 15.24 -1.39 16.47
C THR A 152 13.74 -1.08 16.27
N GLU A 153 13.41 0.14 15.86
CA GLU A 153 12.05 0.59 15.60
C GLU A 153 11.68 0.51 14.10
N PRO A 154 10.40 0.24 13.79
CA PRO A 154 9.93 0.33 12.41
C PRO A 154 10.05 1.77 11.92
N ASP A 155 10.51 1.94 10.69
CA ASP A 155 10.59 3.28 10.08
C ASP A 155 9.18 3.82 9.84
N LYS A 156 9.07 5.13 9.64
CA LYS A 156 7.79 5.80 9.38
C LYS A 156 7.63 6.07 7.88
N LEU A 157 6.55 5.57 7.28
CA LEU A 157 6.11 6.01 5.96
C LEU A 157 4.94 6.97 6.09
N ILE A 158 5.16 8.20 5.64
CA ILE A 158 4.12 9.22 5.56
C ILE A 158 3.41 9.10 4.22
N VAL A 159 2.11 8.85 4.27
CA VAL A 159 1.22 8.81 3.11
C VAL A 159 0.19 9.94 3.17
N PHE A 160 -0.30 10.32 2.00
CA PHE A 160 -1.33 11.32 1.81
C PHE A 160 -2.52 10.66 1.10
N LYS A 161 -3.71 11.13 1.46
CA LYS A 161 -4.93 10.77 0.72
C LYS A 161 -4.83 11.35 -0.69
N SER A 162 -5.01 10.50 -1.69
CA SER A 162 -5.09 10.84 -3.10
C SER A 162 -6.46 10.49 -3.66
N VAL A 163 -6.67 10.87 -4.92
CA VAL A 163 -7.76 10.38 -5.75
C VAL A 163 -7.72 8.86 -5.88
N HIS A 164 -8.90 8.25 -5.98
CA HIS A 164 -9.08 6.83 -6.22
C HIS A 164 -9.11 6.59 -7.74
N ILE A 165 -7.93 6.40 -8.34
CA ILE A 165 -7.75 6.35 -9.80
C ILE A 165 -8.58 5.23 -10.43
N GLU A 166 -8.72 4.10 -9.75
CA GLU A 166 -9.48 2.92 -10.19
C GLU A 166 -11.00 3.17 -10.24
N SER A 167 -11.49 4.16 -9.49
CA SER A 167 -12.91 4.54 -9.53
C SER A 167 -13.24 5.58 -10.60
N MET A 168 -12.22 6.10 -11.29
CA MET A 168 -12.42 7.05 -12.39
C MET A 168 -12.80 6.29 -13.66
N ASP A 169 -13.75 6.84 -14.43
CA ASP A 169 -14.21 6.26 -15.70
C ASP A 169 -13.15 6.38 -16.82
N ASP A 170 -12.06 7.12 -16.55
CA ASP A 170 -10.98 7.36 -17.49
C ASP A 170 -9.99 6.17 -17.55
N LYS A 171 -10.25 5.26 -18.50
CA LYS A 171 -9.36 4.14 -18.82
C LYS A 171 -7.98 4.58 -19.30
N TYR A 172 -7.82 5.79 -19.81
CA TYR A 172 -6.54 6.30 -20.27
C TYR A 172 -5.66 6.75 -19.10
N LEU A 173 -6.22 7.48 -18.14
CA LEU A 173 -5.55 7.80 -16.87
C LEU A 173 -5.09 6.53 -16.15
N PHE A 174 -5.97 5.52 -16.10
CA PHE A 174 -5.64 4.23 -15.54
C PHE A 174 -4.38 3.62 -16.19
N LYS A 175 -4.31 3.55 -17.53
CA LYS A 175 -3.16 3.01 -18.25
C LYS A 175 -1.89 3.84 -18.07
N LEU A 176 -2.01 5.17 -18.14
CA LEU A 176 -0.88 6.07 -17.88
C LEU A 176 -0.27 5.79 -16.51
N PHE A 177 -1.11 5.69 -15.49
CA PHE A 177 -0.67 5.50 -14.12
C PHE A 177 -0.17 4.07 -13.88
N TYR A 178 -0.93 3.03 -14.20
CA TYR A 178 -0.63 1.65 -13.84
C TYR A 178 0.25 0.89 -14.82
N GLU A 179 0.24 1.23 -16.12
CA GLU A 179 0.95 0.45 -17.14
C GLU A 179 2.16 1.18 -17.69
N TYR A 180 2.02 2.47 -18.05
CA TYR A 180 3.07 3.18 -18.79
C TYR A 180 4.11 3.81 -17.88
N MET A 181 3.68 4.60 -16.89
CA MET A 181 4.58 5.31 -15.96
C MET A 181 5.56 4.38 -15.23
N PRO A 182 5.15 3.18 -14.74
CA PRO A 182 6.05 2.24 -14.09
C PRO A 182 7.20 1.74 -14.97
N LYS A 183 6.96 1.64 -16.27
CA LYS A 183 7.91 1.07 -17.25
C LYS A 183 8.86 2.11 -17.84
N GLN A 184 8.65 3.41 -17.58
CA GLN A 184 9.52 4.45 -18.13
C GLN A 184 10.79 4.60 -17.31
N GLU A 185 11.94 4.25 -17.88
CA GLU A 185 13.25 4.47 -17.27
C GLU A 185 13.73 5.91 -17.45
N ASP A 186 13.41 6.53 -18.60
CA ASP A 186 13.78 7.92 -18.88
C ASP A 186 12.99 8.90 -18.00
N LEU A 187 13.73 9.77 -17.31
CA LEU A 187 13.16 10.74 -16.38
C LEU A 187 12.28 11.78 -17.06
N TYR A 188 12.64 12.20 -18.27
CA TYR A 188 11.89 13.20 -19.01
C TYR A 188 10.56 12.63 -19.51
N ALA A 189 10.57 11.42 -20.10
CA ALA A 189 9.36 10.69 -20.46
C ALA A 189 8.47 10.43 -19.23
N ARG A 190 9.04 10.04 -18.09
CA ARG A 190 8.30 9.84 -16.84
C ARG A 190 7.65 11.13 -16.34
N PHE A 191 8.36 12.26 -16.44
CA PHE A 191 7.81 13.58 -16.13
C PHE A 191 6.62 13.93 -17.05
N LEU A 192 6.75 13.72 -18.36
CA LEU A 192 5.66 13.98 -19.31
C LEU A 192 4.42 13.12 -19.03
N LEU A 193 4.59 11.83 -18.70
CA LEU A 193 3.47 10.97 -18.32
C LEU A 193 2.81 11.42 -17.01
N LEU A 194 3.59 11.83 -16.01
CA LEU A 194 3.05 12.37 -14.77
C LEU A 194 2.27 13.66 -15.00
N TYR A 195 2.80 14.53 -15.85
CA TYR A 195 2.15 15.76 -16.26
C TYR A 195 0.80 15.48 -16.95
N GLN A 196 0.75 14.50 -17.86
CA GLN A 196 -0.50 14.08 -18.51
C GLN A 196 -1.53 13.56 -17.50
N CYS A 197 -1.11 12.76 -16.51
CA CYS A 197 -1.99 12.32 -15.42
C CYS A 197 -2.57 13.51 -14.65
N ILE A 198 -1.75 14.52 -14.34
CA ILE A 198 -2.20 15.72 -13.63
C ILE A 198 -3.22 16.50 -14.45
N GLU A 199 -3.02 16.66 -15.76
CA GLU A 199 -3.97 17.34 -16.64
C GLU A 199 -5.35 16.66 -16.63
N LEU A 200 -5.39 15.33 -16.77
CA LEU A 200 -6.64 14.56 -16.74
C LEU A 200 -7.35 14.69 -15.38
N LEU A 201 -6.58 14.71 -14.28
CA LEU A 201 -7.15 14.92 -12.95
C LEU A 201 -7.74 16.33 -12.78
N ILE A 202 -7.05 17.36 -13.28
CA ILE A 202 -7.56 18.74 -13.27
C ILE A 202 -8.84 18.84 -14.10
N GLU A 203 -8.86 18.22 -15.28
CA GLU A 203 -10.04 18.19 -16.15
C GLU A 203 -11.23 17.50 -15.45
N SER A 204 -10.99 16.36 -14.81
CA SER A 204 -12.00 15.62 -14.06
C SER A 204 -12.62 16.47 -12.94
N GLU A 205 -11.78 17.12 -12.12
CA GLU A 205 -12.23 18.01 -11.04
C GLU A 205 -13.00 19.23 -11.58
N PHE A 206 -12.56 19.79 -12.71
CA PHE A 206 -13.24 20.90 -13.37
C PHE A 206 -14.63 20.49 -13.85
N VAL A 207 -14.75 19.35 -14.54
CA VAL A 207 -16.03 18.81 -15.02
C VAL A 207 -16.99 18.53 -13.85
N GLU A 208 -16.50 17.93 -12.77
CA GLU A 208 -17.31 17.68 -11.58
C GLU A 208 -17.83 18.99 -10.97
N SER A 209 -16.96 20.01 -10.88
CA SER A 209 -17.30 21.33 -10.35
C SER A 209 -18.39 22.01 -11.18
N VAL A 210 -18.27 22.00 -12.51
CA VAL A 210 -19.28 22.55 -13.42
C VAL A 210 -20.62 21.80 -13.30
N ASN A 211 -20.59 20.47 -13.25
CA ASN A 211 -21.80 19.65 -13.12
C ASN A 211 -22.55 19.93 -11.80
N LYS A 212 -21.82 20.13 -10.69
CA LYS A 212 -22.42 20.56 -9.42
C LYS A 212 -23.11 21.91 -9.55
N MET A 213 -22.49 22.88 -10.23
CA MET A 213 -23.11 24.20 -10.45
C MET A 213 -24.39 24.13 -11.28
N ILE A 214 -24.43 23.27 -12.31
CA ILE A 214 -25.64 23.07 -13.14
C ILE A 214 -26.76 22.44 -12.32
N ARG A 215 -26.47 21.39 -11.55
CA ARG A 215 -27.47 20.72 -10.68
C ARG A 215 -28.06 21.67 -9.64
N ASN A 216 -27.22 22.50 -9.03
CA ASN A 216 -27.65 23.47 -8.03
C ASN A 216 -28.48 24.63 -8.60
N LYS A 217 -28.39 24.91 -9.92
CA LYS A 217 -29.25 25.90 -10.59
C LYS A 217 -30.63 25.34 -10.99
N ASN A 218 -30.75 24.01 -11.07
CA ASN A 218 -31.97 23.32 -11.49
C ASN A 218 -32.76 22.72 -10.30
N SER A 219 -32.29 22.95 -9.06
CA SER A 219 -32.99 22.63 -7.80
C SER A 219 -33.53 23.91 -7.16
#